data_AF-A0A1S2R4C9-F1
#
_entry.id   AF-A0A1S2R4C9-F1
#
_cell.length_a   1.000
_cell.length_b   1.000
_cell.length_c   1.000
_cell.angle_alpha   90.00
_cell.angle_beta   90.00
_cell.angle_gamma   90.00
#
_symmetry.space_group_name_H-M   'P 1'
#
loop_
_entity.id
_entity.type
_entity.pdbx_description
1 polymer ?
#
loop_
_entity_poly.entity_id
_entity_poly.type
_entity_poly.pdbx_seq_one_letter_code
_entity_poly.pdbx_strand_id
1 'polypeptide(L)'
;MKKKVFAGLSLISLLYQFSFLYTYWMKDELTELSPEIADLYWITVGLFGIAIGIYVFIKYRVPDIAFLFSLVTCFLGVPILGLFVLATIVTSM
;
A
#
# COMPACT_ATOMS: atom_id res chain seq x y z
N MET A 1 -8.82 21.76 2.67
CA MET A 1 -9.48 20.45 2.91
C MET A 1 -9.74 20.28 4.40
N LYS A 2 -10.91 19.77 4.80
CA LYS A 2 -11.25 19.56 6.23
C LYS A 2 -10.38 18.43 6.79
N LYS A 3 -9.84 18.58 8.00
CA LYS A 3 -9.04 17.56 8.74
C LYS A 3 -9.61 16.14 8.65
N LYS A 4 -10.95 16.03 8.74
CA LYS A 4 -11.69 14.76 8.60
C LYS A 4 -11.42 14.02 7.28
N VAL A 5 -11.23 14.75 6.18
CA VAL A 5 -10.94 14.15 4.86
C VAL A 5 -9.55 13.52 4.84
N PHE A 6 -8.54 14.21 5.39
CA PHE A 6 -7.19 13.64 5.49
C PHE A 6 -7.13 12.43 6.41
N ALA A 7 -7.89 12.45 7.52
CA ALA A 7 -8.03 11.28 8.38
C ALA A 7 -8.67 10.09 7.65
N GLY A 8 -9.75 10.32 6.90
CA GLY A 8 -10.38 9.28 6.08
C GLY A 8 -9.45 8.72 5.01
N LEU A 9 -8.75 9.60 4.27
CA LEU A 9 -7.77 9.19 3.26
C LEU A 9 -6.62 8.40 3.89
N SER A 10 -6.14 8.80 5.06
CA SER A 10 -5.07 8.07 5.73
C SER A 10 -5.50 6.69 6.22
N LEU A 11 -6.74 6.55 6.65
CA LEU A 11 -7.30 5.25 7.01
C LEU A 11 -7.43 4.36 5.77
N ILE A 12 -7.96 4.90 4.67
CA ILE A 12 -8.07 4.19 3.39
C ILE A 12 -6.68 3.72 2.92
N SER A 13 -5.69 4.61 2.93
CA SER A 13 -4.29 4.31 2.64
C SER A 13 -3.77 3.11 3.45
N LEU A 14 -4.03 3.11 4.75
CA LEU A 14 -3.61 2.04 5.64
C LEU A 14 -4.34 0.71 5.34
N LEU A 15 -5.64 0.76 5.03
CA LEU A 15 -6.42 -0.41 4.65
C LEU A 15 -5.92 -1.03 3.33
N TYR A 16 -5.57 -0.20 2.35
CA TYR A 16 -4.91 -0.68 1.12
C TYR A 16 -3.59 -1.39 1.44
N GLN A 17 -2.81 -0.83 2.37
CA GLN A 17 -1.53 -1.43 2.77
C GLN A 17 -1.71 -2.76 3.52
N PHE A 18 -2.73 -2.86 4.38
CA PHE A 18 -3.07 -4.13 5.02
C PHE A 18 -3.62 -5.15 4.03
N SER A 19 -4.47 -4.73 3.09
CA SER A 19 -4.97 -5.61 2.03
C SER A 19 -3.80 -6.18 1.25
N PHE A 20 -2.86 -5.33 0.83
CA PHE A 20 -1.64 -5.74 0.13
C PHE A 20 -0.84 -6.79 0.92
N LEU A 21 -0.57 -6.55 2.20
CA LEU A 21 0.17 -7.47 3.07
C LEU A 21 -0.58 -8.78 3.30
N TYR A 22 -1.90 -8.72 3.44
CA TYR A 22 -2.74 -9.88 3.64
C TYR A 22 -2.77 -10.75 2.40
N THR A 23 -2.86 -10.15 1.21
CA THR A 23 -2.82 -10.89 -0.04
C THR A 23 -1.47 -11.59 -0.25
N TYR A 24 -0.36 -11.00 0.18
CA TYR A 24 0.95 -11.66 0.19
C TYR A 24 0.95 -12.97 0.99
N TRP A 25 0.30 -12.97 2.15
CA TRP A 25 0.21 -14.15 3.02
C TRP A 25 -0.76 -15.21 2.47
N MET A 26 -1.81 -14.76 1.77
CA MET A 26 -2.84 -15.62 1.17
C MET A 26 -2.48 -16.07 -0.25
N LYS A 27 -1.23 -15.86 -0.72
CA LYS A 27 -0.82 -16.23 -2.10
C LYS A 27 -1.12 -17.69 -2.42
N ASP A 28 -1.05 -18.56 -1.42
CA ASP A 28 -1.34 -19.99 -1.54
C ASP A 28 -2.85 -20.29 -1.63
N GLU A 29 -3.73 -19.40 -1.16
CA GLU A 29 -5.20 -19.55 -1.21
C GLU A 29 -5.82 -18.89 -2.46
N LEU A 30 -5.07 -18.03 -3.16
CA LEU A 30 -5.49 -17.38 -4.42
C LEU A 30 -5.30 -18.26 -5.67
N THR A 31 -5.14 -19.57 -5.49
CA THR A 31 -4.91 -20.59 -6.52
C THR A 31 -5.97 -20.65 -7.62
N GLU A 32 -7.13 -20.01 -7.43
CA GLU A 32 -8.19 -19.90 -8.44
C GLU A 32 -8.02 -18.72 -9.42
N LEU A 33 -7.18 -17.73 -9.09
CA LEU A 33 -6.91 -16.57 -9.95
C LEU A 33 -5.66 -16.81 -10.81
N SER A 34 -5.72 -16.40 -12.08
CA SER A 34 -4.54 -16.42 -12.94
C SER A 34 -3.42 -15.59 -12.32
N PRO A 35 -2.17 -16.08 -12.26
CA PRO A 35 -1.04 -15.41 -11.61
C PRO A 35 -0.85 -13.95 -12.06
N GLU A 36 -1.07 -13.67 -13.34
CA GLU A 36 -0.94 -12.34 -13.95
C GLU A 36 -1.92 -11.31 -13.37
N ILE A 37 -3.17 -11.73 -13.12
CA ILE A 37 -4.20 -10.86 -12.53
C ILE A 37 -3.90 -10.62 -11.05
N ALA A 38 -3.39 -11.64 -10.34
CA ALA A 38 -2.98 -11.49 -8.95
C ALA A 38 -1.82 -10.49 -8.82
N ASP A 39 -0.78 -10.60 -9.65
CA ASP A 39 0.35 -9.68 -9.65
C ASP A 39 -0.08 -8.23 -9.99
N LEU A 40 -0.96 -8.06 -10.99
CA LEU A 40 -1.50 -6.74 -11.35
C LEU A 40 -2.33 -6.13 -10.23
N TYR A 41 -3.21 -6.92 -9.59
CA TYR A 41 -3.99 -6.49 -8.44
C TYR A 41 -3.07 -6.06 -7.28
N TRP A 42 -1.99 -6.80 -7.04
CA TRP A 42 -1.06 -6.49 -5.95
C TRP A 42 -0.32 -5.17 -6.18
N ILE A 43 0.24 -4.99 -7.36
CA ILE A 43 0.97 -3.77 -7.72
C ILE A 43 0.03 -2.56 -7.62
N THR A 44 -1.19 -2.67 -8.13
CA THR A 44 -2.16 -1.57 -8.10
C THR A 44 -2.61 -1.24 -6.68
N VAL A 45 -3.03 -2.22 -5.87
CA VAL A 45 -3.46 -2.01 -4.48
C VAL A 45 -2.35 -1.39 -3.63
N GLY A 46 -1.11 -1.89 -3.76
CA GLY A 46 0.05 -1.35 -3.07
C GLY A 46 0.36 0.09 -3.48
N LEU A 47 0.41 0.37 -4.78
CA LEU A 47 0.68 1.72 -5.31
C LEU A 47 -0.41 2.72 -4.89
N PHE A 48 -1.68 2.33 -4.92
CA PHE A 48 -2.78 3.20 -4.50
C PHE A 48 -2.68 3.55 -3.02
N GLY A 49 -2.41 2.57 -2.15
CA GLY A 49 -2.19 2.81 -0.73
C GLY A 49 -1.05 3.79 -0.48
N ILE A 50 0.11 3.54 -1.10
CA ILE A 50 1.30 4.40 -0.98
C ILE A 50 1.03 5.82 -1.49
N ALA A 51 0.40 5.97 -2.66
CA ALA A 51 0.13 7.27 -3.26
C ALA A 51 -0.78 8.14 -2.37
N ILE A 52 -1.83 7.55 -1.80
CA ILE A 52 -2.72 8.25 -0.87
C ILE A 52 -1.97 8.60 0.42
N GLY A 53 -1.18 7.67 0.96
CA GLY A 53 -0.35 7.89 2.15
C GLY A 53 0.61 9.06 1.97
N ILE A 54 1.36 9.08 0.86
CA ILE A 54 2.29 10.17 0.52
C ILE A 54 1.54 11.50 0.36
N TYR A 55 0.41 11.50 -0.33
CA TYR A 55 -0.39 12.72 -0.51
C TYR A 55 -0.83 13.30 0.83
N VAL A 56 -1.35 12.46 1.74
CA VAL A 56 -1.74 12.88 3.09
C VAL A 56 -0.51 13.36 3.87
N PHE A 57 0.59 12.61 3.86
CA PHE A 57 1.82 12.95 4.57
C PHE A 57 2.39 14.33 4.16
N ILE A 58 2.40 14.63 2.85
CA ILE A 58 2.89 15.91 2.33
C ILE A 58 1.94 17.08 2.69
N LYS A 59 0.63 16.87 2.57
CA LYS A 59 -0.38 17.93 2.73
C LYS A 59 -0.81 18.14 4.18
N TYR A 60 -0.69 17.14 5.04
CA TYR A 60 -1.16 17.15 6.41
C TYR A 60 0.03 17.05 7.37
N ARG A 61 0.50 18.18 7.90
CA ARG A 61 1.68 18.28 8.78
C ARG A 61 1.37 18.35 10.27
N VAL A 62 0.11 18.12 10.66
CA VAL A 62 -0.27 18.11 12.08
C VAL A 62 0.03 16.71 12.62
N PRO A 63 0.89 16.57 13.64
CA PRO A 63 1.22 15.27 14.21
C PRO A 63 0.03 14.74 15.01
N ASP A 64 -0.79 13.90 14.38
CA ASP A 64 -1.88 13.17 15.01
C ASP A 64 -2.00 11.74 14.44
N ILE A 65 -3.08 11.03 14.78
CA ILE A 65 -3.31 9.64 14.35
C ILE A 65 -3.33 9.51 12.82
N ALA A 66 -3.88 10.49 12.10
CA ALA A 66 -3.90 10.44 10.64
C ALA A 66 -2.48 10.60 10.08
N PHE A 67 -1.69 11.50 10.66
CA PHE A 67 -0.28 11.61 10.30
C PHE A 67 0.47 10.29 10.57
N LEU A 68 0.25 9.66 11.71
CA LEU A 68 0.86 8.37 12.05
C LEU A 68 0.51 7.28 11.03
N PHE A 69 -0.77 7.16 10.64
CA PHE A 69 -1.19 6.17 9.64
C PHE A 69 -0.56 6.42 8.27
N SER A 70 -0.45 7.69 7.85
CA SER A 70 0.21 8.04 6.59
C SER A 70 1.71 7.73 6.63
N LEU A 71 2.37 8.00 7.76
CA LEU A 71 3.77 7.68 8.00
C LEU A 71 4.01 6.17 7.94
N VAL A 72 3.20 5.39 8.64
CA VAL A 72 3.25 3.91 8.64
C VAL A 72 3.07 3.37 7.21
N THR A 73 2.09 3.89 6.47
CA THR A 73 1.85 3.46 5.09
C THR A 73 3.06 3.77 4.19
N CYS A 74 3.69 4.93 4.33
CA CYS A 74 4.87 5.28 3.55
C CYS A 74 6.09 4.42 3.94
N PHE A 75 6.30 4.23 5.24
CA PHE A 75 7.48 3.52 5.77
C PHE A 75 7.43 2.02 5.49
N LEU A 76 6.24 1.41 5.49
CA LEU A 76 6.07 0.01 5.14
C LEU A 76 5.87 -0.18 3.64
N GLY A 77 5.03 0.62 3.01
CA GLY A 77 4.64 0.42 1.62
C GLY A 77 5.77 0.63 0.62
N VAL A 78 6.60 1.65 0.79
CA VAL A 78 7.68 1.93 -0.16
C VAL A 78 8.73 0.81 -0.18
N PRO A 79 9.28 0.34 0.96
CA PRO A 79 10.25 -0.77 0.95
C PRO A 79 9.64 -2.06 0.42
N ILE A 80 8.40 -2.37 0.78
CA ILE A 80 7.75 -3.61 0.34
C ILE A 80 7.53 -3.60 -1.17
N LEU A 81 7.04 -2.49 -1.74
CA LEU A 81 6.91 -2.35 -3.19
C LEU A 81 8.29 -2.47 -3.88
N GLY A 82 9.34 -1.88 -3.30
CA GLY A 82 10.71 -1.99 -3.81
C GLY A 82 11.24 -3.44 -3.80
N LEU A 83 11.02 -4.17 -2.72
CA LEU A 83 11.37 -5.60 -2.62
C LEU A 83 10.61 -6.43 -3.67
N PHE A 84 9.36 -6.09 -3.94
CA PHE A 84 8.56 -6.75 -4.97
C PHE A 84 9.11 -6.53 -6.38
N VAL A 85 9.36 -5.27 -6.75
CA VAL A 85 9.95 -4.94 -8.05
C VAL A 85 11.30 -5.65 -8.21
N LEU A 86 12.11 -5.68 -7.16
CA LEU A 86 13.38 -6.41 -7.16
C LEU A 86 13.18 -7.91 -7.35
N ALA A 87 12.23 -8.52 -6.64
CA ALA A 87 11.91 -9.94 -6.78
C ALA A 87 11.46 -10.27 -8.22
N THR A 88 10.57 -9.47 -8.80
CA THR A 88 10.10 -9.64 -10.18
C THR A 88 11.25 -9.57 -11.19
N ILE A 89 12.17 -8.60 -11.01
CA ILE A 89 13.36 -8.49 -11.87
C ILE A 89 14.23 -9.74 -11.77
N VAL A 90 14.51 -10.22 -10.55
CA VAL A 90 15.34 -11.40 -10.34
C VAL A 90 14.72 -12.66 -10.94
N THR A 91 13.39 -12.83 -10.83
CA THR A 91 12.70 -14.03 -11.36
C THR A 91 12.45 -13.99 -12.86
N SER A 92 12.63 -12.86 -13.52
CA SER A 92 12.43 -12.70 -14.98
C SER A 92 13.73 -12.76 -15.79
N MET A 93 14.89 -12.88 -15.13
CA MET A 93 16.20 -13.15 -15.72
C MET A 93 16.46 -14.65 -15.83
#